data_AF-A0A7S0CA72-F1
#
_entry.id   AF-A0A7S0CA72-F1
#
_cell.length_a   1.000
_cell.length_b   1.000
_cell.length_c   1.000
_cell.angle_alpha   90.00
_cell.angle_beta   90.00
_cell.angle_gamma   90.00
#
_symmetry.space_group_name_H-M   'P 1'
#
loop_
_entity.id
_entity.type
_entity.pdbx_description
1 polymer ?
#
loop_
_entity_poly.entity_id
_entity_poly.type
_entity_poly.pdbx_seq_one_letter_code
_entity_poly.pdbx_strand_id
1 'polypeptide(L)'
;MPALPKIKGYFPLRLLLPSSATTTPSNPLETSESQSPKDSYYTTFCFLKENVNKTGNSNSSTLFVTNCPSVPGIPTQTFLRALFQRFGDVETVVVVPNPRRGGGAGGAMVSDDTENVSAAKLWTDTVQSSLASSDGRFVNESGESCGKFAHVQFTSGTELKRALKMMTRGENAVVFASGDLEALREEHTTTEETDGGLVGGAEALLQRYQSRIMSRTDLTHNCNQVMLAFETMEEEAQRQRDETAAQE
;
A
#
# COMPACT_ATOMS: atom_id res chain seq x y z
N MET A 1 15.70 14.15 -25.88
CA MET A 1 14.92 13.29 -24.96
C MET A 1 14.66 11.96 -25.66
N PRO A 2 15.09 10.81 -25.14
CA PRO A 2 14.82 9.52 -25.77
C PRO A 2 13.30 9.23 -25.75
N ALA A 3 12.81 8.63 -26.83
CA ALA A 3 11.40 8.24 -26.94
C ALA A 3 11.09 7.11 -25.95
N LEU A 4 9.95 7.21 -25.27
CA LEU A 4 9.46 6.19 -24.35
C LEU A 4 9.16 4.87 -25.09
N PRO A 5 9.62 3.71 -24.61
CA PRO A 5 9.24 2.43 -25.19
C PRO A 5 7.72 2.24 -25.06
N LYS A 6 7.03 2.12 -26.19
CA LYS A 6 5.57 1.93 -26.23
C LYS A 6 5.27 0.43 -26.21
N ILE A 7 4.66 -0.04 -25.12
CA ILE A 7 4.10 -1.39 -25.05
C ILE A 7 2.64 -1.31 -25.50
N LYS A 8 2.21 -2.21 -26.38
CA LYS A 8 0.85 -2.18 -26.96
C LYS A 8 -0.22 -2.21 -25.86
N GLY A 9 -1.04 -1.15 -25.81
CA GLY A 9 -2.12 -1.01 -24.84
C GLY A 9 -1.68 -0.56 -23.44
N TYR A 10 -0.42 -0.16 -23.25
CA TYR A 10 0.06 0.46 -22.03
C TYR A 10 0.47 1.91 -22.26
N PHE A 11 0.16 2.75 -21.29
CA PHE A 11 0.57 4.14 -21.21
C PHE A 11 1.81 4.26 -20.31
N PRO A 12 2.96 4.72 -20.84
CA PRO A 12 4.16 4.91 -20.04
C PRO A 12 4.06 6.20 -19.21
N LEU A 13 4.29 6.09 -17.90
CA LEU A 13 4.42 7.21 -16.98
C LEU A 13 5.88 7.33 -16.54
N ARG A 14 6.49 8.49 -16.79
CA ARG A 14 7.84 8.82 -16.34
C ARG A 14 7.76 9.43 -14.94
N LEU A 15 8.64 9.01 -14.04
CA LEU A 15 8.74 9.51 -12.69
C LEU A 15 10.15 10.06 -12.47
N LEU A 16 10.25 11.28 -11.95
CA LEU A 16 11.49 11.91 -11.53
C LEU A 16 11.52 11.87 -10.00
N LEU A 17 12.43 11.04 -9.48
CA LEU A 17 12.57 10.79 -8.05
C LEU A 17 13.91 11.36 -7.57
N PRO A 18 13.97 12.00 -6.40
CA PRO A 18 15.21 12.50 -5.84
C PRO A 18 16.14 11.31 -5.55
N SER A 19 17.39 11.45 -5.94
CA SER A 19 18.45 10.49 -5.67
C SER A 19 18.86 10.64 -4.21
N SER A 20 18.69 9.58 -3.43
CA SER A 20 19.35 9.44 -2.14
C SER A 20 20.85 9.24 -2.40
N ALA A 21 21.58 10.31 -2.70
CA ALA A 21 23.03 10.26 -2.74
C ALA A 21 23.51 9.92 -1.32
N THR A 22 23.73 8.64 -1.06
CA THR A 22 24.53 8.17 0.07
C THR A 22 25.94 8.68 -0.16
N THR A 23 26.22 9.87 0.36
CA THR A 23 27.59 10.31 0.60
C THR A 23 28.18 9.37 1.63
N THR A 24 28.87 8.33 1.18
CA THR A 24 29.79 7.57 2.02
C THR A 24 30.90 8.53 2.45
N PRO A 25 31.08 8.87 3.74
CA PRO A 25 32.20 9.70 4.16
C PRO A 25 33.44 8.81 4.25
N SER A 26 34.14 8.62 3.14
CA SER A 26 35.47 7.98 3.13
C SER A 26 36.52 8.94 2.58
N ASN A 27 36.71 10.06 3.29
CA ASN A 27 38.00 10.72 3.56
C ASN A 27 37.76 12.20 3.92
N PRO A 28 38.14 12.66 5.13
CA PRO A 28 38.12 14.07 5.46
C PRO A 28 39.50 14.66 5.13
N LEU A 29 39.71 15.12 3.90
CA LEU A 29 40.67 16.19 3.68
C LEU A 29 40.42 16.93 2.36
N GLU A 30 40.46 18.25 2.48
CA GLU A 30 40.54 19.28 1.43
C GLU A 30 39.22 19.88 0.91
N THR A 31 38.79 20.89 1.64
CA THR A 31 38.58 22.27 1.18
C THR A 31 38.28 22.48 -0.31
N SER A 32 37.03 22.85 -0.63
CA SER A 32 36.65 24.16 -1.22
C SER A 32 35.43 24.12 -2.16
N GLU A 33 34.67 25.21 -2.08
CA GLU A 33 33.67 25.76 -3.00
C GLU A 33 32.22 25.23 -2.97
N SER A 34 31.33 26.21 -2.69
CA SER A 34 29.89 26.11 -2.62
C SER A 34 29.29 25.70 -3.97
N GLN A 35 29.06 24.41 -4.16
CA GLN A 35 28.01 23.97 -5.07
C GLN A 35 26.74 23.80 -4.25
N SER A 36 25.75 24.66 -4.49
CA SER A 36 24.37 24.45 -4.06
C SER A 36 24.00 22.99 -4.33
N PRO A 37 23.42 22.24 -3.38
CA PRO A 37 23.03 20.85 -3.59
C PRO A 37 22.11 20.82 -4.81
N LYS A 38 22.66 20.40 -5.95
CA LYS A 38 21.90 20.26 -7.18
C LYS A 38 21.07 19.03 -6.92
N ASP A 39 19.78 19.20 -6.62
CA ASP A 39 18.85 18.10 -6.41
C ASP A 39 19.02 17.11 -7.58
N SER A 40 19.71 16.02 -7.29
CA SER A 40 20.02 15.00 -8.29
C SER A 40 18.79 14.13 -8.39
N TYR A 41 18.13 14.10 -9.54
CA TYR A 41 16.96 13.25 -9.77
C TYR A 41 17.37 12.05 -10.62
N TYR A 42 16.88 10.86 -10.26
CA TYR A 42 16.90 9.71 -11.17
C TYR A 42 15.52 9.55 -11.82
N THR A 43 15.54 9.09 -13.07
CA THR A 43 14.32 8.86 -13.85
C THR A 43 13.96 7.39 -13.79
N THR A 44 12.72 7.07 -13.46
CA THR A 44 12.15 5.72 -13.60
C THR A 44 10.84 5.77 -14.39
N PHE A 45 10.33 4.61 -14.78
CA PHE A 45 9.13 4.48 -15.60
C PHE A 45 8.22 3.39 -15.06
N CYS A 46 6.92 3.65 -15.00
CA CYS A 46 5.91 2.62 -14.83
C CYS A 46 4.97 2.61 -16.03
N PHE A 47 4.28 1.48 -16.24
CA PHE A 47 3.37 1.31 -17.36
C PHE A 47 1.96 1.06 -16.86
N LEU A 48 1.03 1.86 -17.35
CA LEU A 48 -0.34 1.91 -16.89
C LEU A 48 -1.26 1.30 -17.94
N LYS A 49 -2.24 0.50 -17.53
CA LYS A 49 -3.26 -0.05 -18.41
C LYS A 49 -4.61 -0.06 -17.71
N GLU A 50 -5.63 0.46 -18.36
CA GLU A 50 -7.01 0.34 -17.87
C GLU A 50 -7.41 -1.14 -17.84
N ASN A 51 -7.89 -1.60 -16.69
CA ASN A 51 -8.37 -2.97 -16.55
C ASN A 51 -9.82 -3.06 -17.00
N VAL A 52 -10.03 -3.33 -18.30
CA VAL A 52 -11.38 -3.51 -18.85
C VAL A 52 -11.87 -4.93 -18.50
N ASN A 53 -12.74 -5.04 -17.50
CA ASN A 53 -13.39 -6.29 -17.17
C ASN A 53 -14.20 -6.80 -18.38
N LYS A 54 -13.90 -8.02 -18.85
CA LYS A 54 -14.55 -8.65 -20.01
C LYS A 54 -16.04 -8.94 -19.80
N THR A 55 -16.55 -8.80 -18.57
CA THR A 55 -17.95 -9.04 -18.18
C THR A 55 -18.95 -7.96 -18.62
N GLY A 56 -18.55 -7.04 -19.51
CA GLY A 56 -19.49 -6.12 -20.18
C GLY A 56 -19.88 -4.87 -19.37
N ASN A 57 -19.36 -4.71 -18.16
CA ASN A 57 -19.53 -3.47 -17.39
C ASN A 57 -18.41 -2.49 -17.73
N SER A 58 -18.69 -1.50 -18.58
CA SER A 58 -17.72 -0.52 -19.13
C SER A 58 -17.22 0.52 -18.12
N ASN A 59 -17.53 0.33 -16.84
CA ASN A 59 -17.19 1.22 -15.73
C ASN A 59 -16.08 0.62 -14.88
N SER A 60 -15.00 0.12 -15.51
CA SER A 60 -13.80 -0.23 -14.76
C SER A 60 -13.26 1.02 -14.07
N SER A 61 -13.14 0.97 -12.75
CA SER A 61 -12.46 1.99 -11.95
C SER A 61 -11.04 1.56 -11.58
N THR A 62 -10.55 0.45 -12.14
CA THR A 62 -9.25 -0.13 -11.79
C THR A 62 -8.19 0.13 -12.86
N LEU A 63 -7.04 0.63 -12.42
CA LEU A 63 -5.83 0.81 -13.20
C LEU A 63 -4.82 -0.27 -12.86
N PHE A 64 -4.31 -0.97 -13.86
CA PHE A 64 -3.20 -1.90 -13.73
C PHE A 64 -1.87 -1.17 -13.93
N VAL A 65 -0.95 -1.33 -12.98
CA VAL A 65 0.36 -0.70 -12.96
C VAL A 65 1.43 -1.78 -13.03
N THR A 66 2.38 -1.65 -13.95
CA THR A 66 3.54 -2.53 -14.05
C THR A 66 4.84 -1.75 -13.89
N ASN A 67 5.88 -2.46 -13.46
CA ASN A 67 7.15 -1.87 -13.06
C ASN A 67 6.98 -0.79 -11.99
N CYS A 68 6.24 -1.13 -10.92
CA CYS A 68 6.03 -0.21 -9.80
C CYS A 68 7.38 0.23 -9.23
N PRO A 69 7.60 1.54 -9.01
CA PRO A 69 8.84 2.03 -8.45
C PRO A 69 8.99 1.57 -7.00
N SER A 70 10.24 1.34 -6.60
CA SER A 70 10.61 1.00 -5.24
C SER A 70 11.42 2.16 -4.67
N VAL A 71 10.87 2.85 -3.68
CA VAL A 71 11.55 3.95 -2.98
C VAL A 71 11.98 3.45 -1.60
N PRO A 72 13.28 3.52 -1.26
CA PRO A 72 13.76 3.03 0.03
C PRO A 72 13.06 3.68 1.23
N GLY A 73 12.49 2.86 2.11
CA GLY A 73 11.79 3.31 3.32
C GLY A 73 10.37 3.83 3.07
N ILE A 74 9.81 3.68 1.87
CA ILE A 74 8.41 3.96 1.58
C ILE A 74 7.78 2.71 0.96
N PRO A 75 6.70 2.15 1.53
CA PRO A 75 6.01 1.03 0.90
C PRO A 75 5.46 1.43 -0.46
N THR A 76 5.55 0.50 -1.42
CA THR A 76 5.04 0.70 -2.78
C THR A 76 3.56 1.07 -2.78
N GLN A 77 2.76 0.52 -1.86
CA GLN A 77 1.33 0.82 -1.76
C GLN A 77 1.09 2.30 -1.41
N THR A 78 1.76 2.80 -0.37
CA THR A 78 1.70 4.21 0.07
C THR A 78 2.18 5.15 -1.03
N PHE A 79 3.32 4.83 -1.64
CA PHE A 79 3.87 5.61 -2.75
C PHE A 79 2.88 5.72 -3.93
N LEU A 80 2.31 4.59 -4.36
CA LEU A 80 1.36 4.57 -5.49
C LEU A 80 0.06 5.30 -5.14
N ARG A 81 -0.44 5.15 -3.90
CA ARG A 81 -1.63 5.88 -3.45
C ARG A 81 -1.39 7.39 -3.54
N ALA A 82 -0.29 7.88 -2.99
CA ALA A 82 0.08 9.30 -3.07
C ALA A 82 0.29 9.78 -4.50
N LEU A 83 0.93 8.96 -5.35
CA LEU A 83 1.13 9.27 -6.77
C LEU A 83 -0.20 9.48 -7.50
N PHE A 84 -1.16 8.56 -7.33
CA PHE A 84 -2.41 8.59 -8.09
C PHE A 84 -3.48 9.50 -7.48
N GLN A 85 -3.43 9.79 -6.18
CA GLN A 85 -4.28 10.79 -5.53
C GLN A 85 -4.14 12.20 -6.13
N ARG A 86 -2.99 12.50 -6.76
CA ARG A 86 -2.79 13.76 -7.50
C ARG A 86 -3.70 13.89 -8.73
N PHE A 87 -4.26 12.79 -9.22
CA PHE A 87 -5.03 12.73 -10.46
C PHE A 87 -6.51 12.37 -10.25
N GLY A 88 -6.89 11.84 -9.09
CA GLY A 88 -8.25 11.50 -8.72
C GLY A 88 -8.31 10.73 -7.40
N ASP A 89 -9.51 10.48 -6.88
CA ASP A 89 -9.67 9.83 -5.58
C ASP A 89 -9.42 8.32 -5.70
N VAL A 90 -8.45 7.85 -4.92
CA VAL A 90 -8.02 6.45 -4.89
C VAL A 90 -8.67 5.76 -3.70
N GLU A 91 -9.47 4.75 -3.97
CA GLU A 91 -10.14 3.92 -2.98
C GLU A 91 -9.12 2.93 -2.38
N THR A 92 -8.56 2.06 -3.22
CA THR A 92 -7.65 1.00 -2.78
C THR A 92 -6.44 0.88 -3.71
N VAL A 93 -5.33 0.46 -3.13
CA VAL A 93 -4.12 0.05 -3.87
C VAL A 93 -3.74 -1.33 -3.41
N VAL A 94 -3.67 -2.29 -4.33
CA VAL A 94 -3.30 -3.67 -4.08
C VAL A 94 -2.00 -3.96 -4.83
N VAL A 95 -0.90 -4.14 -4.09
CA VAL A 95 0.40 -4.48 -4.68
C VAL A 95 0.49 -6.01 -4.80
N VAL A 96 0.79 -6.48 -6.01
CA VAL A 96 0.79 -7.91 -6.33
C VAL A 96 2.24 -8.38 -6.53
N PRO A 97 2.66 -9.51 -5.91
CA PRO A 97 3.97 -10.08 -6.13
C PRO A 97 4.15 -10.54 -7.58
N ASN A 98 5.38 -10.66 -8.06
CA ASN A 98 5.67 -11.08 -9.45
C ASN A 98 5.19 -12.53 -9.69
N PRO A 99 4.31 -12.79 -10.69
CA PRO A 99 3.74 -14.13 -10.89
C PRO A 99 4.81 -15.18 -11.19
N ARG A 100 5.87 -14.76 -11.89
CA ARG A 100 6.94 -15.65 -12.33
C ARG A 100 7.90 -16.04 -11.22
N ARG A 101 7.80 -15.40 -10.06
CA ARG A 101 8.70 -15.60 -8.91
C ARG A 101 8.05 -16.43 -7.79
N GLY A 102 6.78 -16.81 -7.93
CA GLY A 102 6.06 -17.68 -7.00
C GLY A 102 6.39 -19.17 -7.15
N GLY A 103 7.09 -19.57 -8.22
CA GLY A 103 7.75 -20.87 -8.30
C GLY A 103 9.03 -20.81 -7.48
N GLY A 104 8.96 -21.28 -6.23
CA GLY A 104 10.10 -21.30 -5.32
C GLY A 104 11.34 -21.95 -5.92
N ALA A 105 12.50 -21.59 -5.36
CA ALA A 105 13.73 -22.35 -5.50
C ALA A 105 13.49 -23.80 -5.05
N GLY A 106 13.10 -24.65 -5.99
CA GLY A 106 12.81 -26.06 -5.80
C GLY A 106 12.60 -26.65 -7.18
N GLY A 107 13.65 -27.26 -7.73
CA GLY A 107 13.63 -27.80 -9.08
C GLY A 107 12.50 -28.81 -9.27
N ALA A 108 11.69 -28.60 -10.30
CA ALA A 108 11.02 -29.67 -11.02
C ALA A 108 10.76 -29.18 -12.45
N MET A 109 11.42 -29.85 -13.39
CA MET A 109 11.11 -29.76 -14.81
C MET A 109 9.62 -30.09 -15.02
N VAL A 110 8.85 -29.19 -15.62
CA VAL A 110 7.66 -29.57 -16.38
C VAL A 110 7.60 -28.70 -17.63
N SER A 111 7.63 -29.39 -18.77
CA SER A 111 7.48 -28.84 -20.11
C SER A 111 6.02 -28.52 -20.42
N ASP A 112 5.86 -27.65 -21.42
CA ASP A 112 4.78 -27.65 -22.41
C ASP A 112 3.41 -26.99 -22.08
N ASP A 113 3.30 -25.76 -22.59
CA ASP A 113 2.14 -25.11 -23.23
C ASP A 113 0.78 -24.93 -22.52
N THR A 114 0.62 -25.26 -21.23
CA THR A 114 -0.70 -25.16 -20.56
C THR A 114 -0.81 -24.15 -19.40
N GLU A 115 0.17 -23.26 -19.20
CA GLU A 115 0.27 -22.46 -17.96
C GLU A 115 -0.39 -21.06 -17.99
N ASN A 116 -0.77 -20.55 -19.16
CA ASN A 116 -1.18 -19.13 -19.27
C ASN A 116 -2.59 -18.84 -18.69
N VAL A 117 -3.42 -19.87 -18.50
CA VAL A 117 -4.76 -19.74 -17.91
C VAL A 117 -4.73 -19.80 -16.38
N SER A 118 -3.70 -20.41 -15.79
CA SER A 118 -3.59 -20.61 -14.33
C SER A 118 -3.13 -19.34 -13.60
N ALA A 119 -2.10 -18.67 -14.13
CA ALA A 119 -1.56 -17.46 -13.50
C ALA A 119 -2.58 -16.30 -13.49
N ALA A 120 -3.28 -16.06 -14.60
CA ALA A 120 -4.29 -15.01 -14.68
C ALA A 120 -5.50 -15.26 -13.76
N LYS A 121 -5.88 -16.54 -13.55
CA LYS A 121 -6.98 -16.92 -12.66
C LYS A 121 -6.58 -16.79 -11.19
N LEU A 122 -5.43 -17.35 -10.80
CA LEU A 122 -4.86 -17.17 -9.45
C LEU A 122 -4.66 -15.69 -9.10
N TRP A 123 -4.33 -14.87 -10.11
CA TRP A 123 -4.21 -13.41 -9.98
C TRP A 123 -5.54 -12.71 -9.76
N THR A 124 -6.54 -13.04 -10.57
CA THR A 124 -7.87 -12.46 -10.44
C THR A 124 -8.49 -12.87 -9.11
N ASP A 125 -8.29 -14.11 -8.67
CA ASP A 125 -8.80 -14.64 -7.41
C ASP A 125 -8.12 -14.00 -6.18
N THR A 126 -6.80 -13.75 -6.24
CA THR A 126 -6.07 -13.04 -5.17
C THR A 126 -6.52 -11.58 -5.07
N VAL A 127 -6.68 -10.90 -6.21
CA VAL A 127 -7.16 -9.52 -6.26
C VAL A 127 -8.63 -9.44 -5.83
N GLN A 128 -9.49 -10.34 -6.29
CA GLN A 128 -10.90 -10.40 -5.88
C GLN A 128 -11.06 -10.74 -4.40
N SER A 129 -10.27 -11.68 -3.87
CA SER A 129 -10.27 -11.97 -2.42
C SER A 129 -9.78 -10.78 -1.61
N SER A 130 -8.77 -10.05 -2.10
CA SER A 130 -8.30 -8.83 -1.44
C SER A 130 -9.31 -7.69 -1.52
N LEU A 131 -10.06 -7.57 -2.60
CA LEU A 131 -11.08 -6.54 -2.80
C LEU A 131 -12.38 -6.85 -2.03
N ALA A 132 -12.67 -8.14 -1.82
CA ALA A 132 -13.81 -8.59 -1.03
C ALA A 132 -13.54 -8.53 0.48
N SER A 133 -12.27 -8.44 0.89
CA SER A 133 -11.89 -8.28 2.29
C SER A 133 -11.82 -6.80 2.64
N SER A 134 -12.79 -6.31 3.43
CA SER A 134 -12.88 -4.91 3.87
C SER A 134 -11.71 -4.43 4.73
N ASP A 135 -10.87 -5.36 5.21
CA ASP A 135 -9.77 -5.05 6.13
C ASP A 135 -8.43 -4.74 5.44
N GLY A 136 -8.30 -4.90 4.11
CA GLY A 136 -7.14 -4.44 3.33
C GLY A 136 -5.75 -4.90 3.80
N ARG A 137 -5.66 -5.80 4.78
CA ARG A 137 -4.42 -6.23 5.43
C ARG A 137 -3.75 -7.34 4.63
N PHE A 138 -2.77 -6.96 3.82
CA PHE A 138 -1.68 -7.87 3.49
C PHE A 138 -0.59 -7.70 4.53
N VAL A 139 -0.42 -8.70 5.39
CA VAL A 139 0.78 -8.85 6.22
C VAL A 139 1.89 -9.33 5.30
N ASN A 140 2.62 -8.39 4.70
CA ASN A 140 3.89 -8.67 4.05
C ASN A 140 5.00 -8.43 5.08
N GLU A 141 5.12 -9.35 6.04
CA GLU A 141 6.08 -9.32 7.17
C GLU A 141 7.54 -9.52 6.75
N SER A 142 7.84 -9.64 5.45
CA SER A 142 9.19 -9.81 4.93
C SER A 142 9.52 -8.67 3.99
N GLY A 143 10.28 -7.70 4.48
CA GLY A 143 10.60 -6.40 3.86
C GLY A 143 11.35 -6.39 2.52
N GLU A 144 11.19 -7.39 1.65
CA GLU A 144 11.95 -7.51 0.40
C GLU A 144 11.14 -7.86 -0.87
N SER A 145 9.80 -7.97 -0.79
CA SER A 145 8.99 -8.16 -2.00
C SER A 145 8.30 -6.87 -2.45
N CYS A 146 9.09 -5.92 -2.99
CA CYS A 146 8.53 -4.80 -3.73
C CYS A 146 7.79 -5.33 -4.98
N GLY A 147 6.47 -5.49 -4.86
CA GLY A 147 5.64 -6.03 -5.94
C GLY A 147 5.87 -5.24 -7.22
N LYS A 148 6.16 -5.93 -8.31
CA LYS A 148 6.40 -5.31 -9.62
C LYS A 148 5.10 -4.86 -10.29
N PHE A 149 3.96 -5.25 -9.74
CA PHE A 149 2.64 -5.03 -10.28
C PHE A 149 1.73 -4.50 -9.18
N ALA A 150 0.76 -3.67 -9.57
CA ALA A 150 -0.27 -3.20 -8.65
C ALA A 150 -1.59 -2.95 -9.39
N HIS A 151 -2.67 -3.05 -8.64
CA HIS A 151 -3.99 -2.56 -9.03
C HIS A 151 -4.30 -1.33 -8.19
N VAL A 152 -4.70 -0.24 -8.86
CA VAL A 152 -5.12 1.00 -8.24
C VAL A 152 -6.57 1.20 -8.58
N GLN A 153 -7.44 1.14 -7.58
CA GLN A 153 -8.87 1.36 -7.73
C GLN A 153 -9.22 2.80 -7.39
N PHE A 154 -9.82 3.49 -8.35
CA PHE A 154 -10.43 4.80 -8.15
C PHE A 154 -11.85 4.62 -7.63
N THR A 155 -12.40 5.66 -7.00
CA THR A 155 -13.78 5.60 -6.47
C THR A 155 -14.81 5.40 -7.59
N SER A 156 -14.49 5.86 -8.82
CA SER A 156 -15.37 5.72 -9.97
C SER A 156 -14.59 5.55 -11.29
N GLY A 157 -15.22 4.92 -12.28
CA GLY A 157 -14.66 4.83 -13.64
C GLY A 157 -14.52 6.19 -14.32
N THR A 158 -15.35 7.17 -13.94
CA THR A 158 -15.24 8.56 -14.41
C THR A 158 -13.98 9.23 -13.89
N GLU A 159 -13.61 9.00 -12.64
CA GLU A 159 -12.36 9.51 -12.06
C GLU A 159 -11.15 8.85 -12.70
N LEU A 160 -11.17 7.53 -12.91
CA LEU A 160 -10.10 6.84 -13.63
C LEU A 160 -9.87 7.46 -15.01
N LYS A 161 -10.94 7.68 -15.79
CA LYS A 161 -10.86 8.29 -17.12
C LYS A 161 -10.33 9.72 -17.06
N ARG A 162 -10.73 10.50 -16.05
CA ARG A 162 -10.19 11.84 -15.79
C ARG A 162 -8.70 11.79 -15.47
N ALA A 163 -8.28 10.89 -14.58
CA ALA A 163 -6.89 10.70 -14.19
C ALA A 163 -6.02 10.31 -15.39
N LEU A 164 -6.45 9.34 -16.20
CA LEU A 164 -5.79 8.96 -17.46
C LEU A 164 -5.68 10.12 -18.44
N LYS A 165 -6.73 10.94 -18.56
CA LYS A 165 -6.71 12.14 -19.41
C LYS A 165 -5.73 13.20 -18.89
N MET A 166 -5.59 13.34 -17.58
CA MET A 166 -4.61 14.27 -16.99
C MET A 166 -3.19 13.78 -17.19
N MET A 167 -2.93 12.49 -16.95
CA MET A 167 -1.61 11.88 -17.15
C MET A 167 -1.16 11.90 -18.62
N THR A 168 -2.10 11.73 -19.56
CA THR A 168 -1.81 11.79 -21.01
C THR A 168 -1.60 13.21 -21.53
N ARG A 169 -2.19 14.22 -20.88
CA ARG A 169 -2.10 15.63 -21.29
C ARG A 169 -0.91 16.35 -20.66
N GLY A 170 -0.52 15.97 -19.44
CA GLY A 170 0.71 16.44 -18.82
C GLY A 170 1.92 15.95 -19.61
N GLU A 171 2.98 16.74 -19.65
CA GLU A 171 4.29 16.20 -20.00
C GLU A 171 4.48 14.94 -19.15
N ASN A 172 4.76 13.79 -19.77
CA ASN A 172 4.62 12.45 -19.17
C ASN A 172 5.49 12.20 -17.91
N ALA A 173 6.09 13.24 -17.30
CA ALA A 173 6.87 13.23 -16.10
C ALA A 173 6.07 13.72 -14.88
N VAL A 174 6.00 12.88 -13.85
CA VAL A 174 5.63 13.32 -12.50
C VAL A 174 6.91 13.56 -11.72
N VAL A 175 7.06 14.77 -11.18
CA VAL A 175 8.18 15.14 -10.30
C VAL A 175 7.74 14.97 -8.85
N PHE A 176 8.58 14.31 -8.06
CA PHE A 176 8.50 14.29 -6.61
C PHE A 176 9.64 15.13 -6.07
N ALA A 177 9.35 16.13 -5.25
CA ALA A 177 10.37 16.85 -4.50
C ALA A 177 10.87 15.97 -3.34
N SER A 178 12.06 16.25 -2.83
CA SER A 178 12.59 15.57 -1.63
C SER A 178 11.63 15.68 -0.44
N GLY A 179 10.98 16.84 -0.26
CA GLY A 179 9.98 17.04 0.79
C GLY A 179 8.73 16.17 0.63
N ASP A 180 8.33 15.85 -0.61
CA ASP A 180 7.16 14.98 -0.86
C ASP A 180 7.43 13.55 -0.39
N LEU A 181 8.67 13.06 -0.57
CA LEU A 181 9.04 11.71 -0.15
C LEU A 181 9.26 11.61 1.37
N GLU A 182 9.83 12.63 2.00
CA GLU A 182 10.01 12.64 3.46
C GLU A 182 8.65 12.70 4.17
N ALA A 183 7.69 13.49 3.67
CA ALA A 183 6.33 13.51 4.20
C ALA A 183 5.66 12.12 4.16
N LEU A 184 5.86 11.37 3.06
CA LEU A 184 5.34 10.00 2.92
C LEU A 184 6.05 9.00 3.84
N ARG A 185 7.32 9.21 4.14
CA ARG A 185 8.07 8.39 5.10
C ARG A 185 7.56 8.63 6.51
N GLU A 186 7.36 9.89 6.90
CA GLU A 186 6.83 10.25 8.22
C GLU A 186 5.41 9.69 8.45
N GLU A 187 4.54 9.80 7.43
CA GLU A 187 3.20 9.20 7.45
C GLU A 187 3.28 7.69 7.71
N HIS A 188 4.16 6.97 6.99
CA HIS A 188 4.31 5.53 7.16
C HIS A 188 4.91 5.14 8.53
N THR A 189 5.81 5.94 9.10
CA THR A 189 6.34 5.69 10.45
C THR A 189 5.36 6.01 11.58
N THR A 190 4.31 6.78 11.29
CA THR A 190 3.27 7.18 12.25
C THR A 190 1.96 6.42 12.05
N THR A 191 1.90 5.48 11.10
CA THR A 191 0.72 4.63 10.87
C THR A 191 0.68 3.44 11.83
N GLU A 192 0.74 3.71 13.13
CA GLU A 192 -0.07 2.98 14.10
C GLU A 192 -1.14 3.95 14.62
N GLU A 193 -2.29 3.87 13.92
CA GLU A 193 -3.64 4.25 14.35
C GLU A 193 -4.10 5.74 14.31
N THR A 194 -4.82 6.03 13.21
CA THR A 194 -6.11 6.76 13.07
C THR A 194 -6.24 8.27 13.33
N ASP A 195 -6.35 8.99 12.20
CA ASP A 195 -7.46 9.87 11.74
C ASP A 195 -7.82 11.17 12.48
N GLY A 196 -7.74 12.31 11.76
CA GLY A 196 -8.64 13.46 11.91
C GLY A 196 -8.11 14.88 12.23
N GLY A 197 -7.40 15.52 11.30
CA GLY A 197 -7.56 16.97 11.09
C GLY A 197 -6.60 17.96 11.81
N LEU A 198 -5.89 18.72 10.97
CA LEU A 198 -5.09 19.90 11.29
C LEU A 198 -5.92 20.99 12.00
N VAL A 199 -5.44 21.46 13.16
CA VAL A 199 -5.04 22.86 13.47
C VAL A 199 -4.58 22.88 14.94
N GLY A 200 -3.32 23.26 15.17
CA GLY A 200 -2.71 23.35 16.52
C GLY A 200 -1.95 22.09 16.95
N GLY A 201 -0.87 21.73 16.25
CA GLY A 201 -0.18 20.43 16.36
C GLY A 201 0.28 19.98 17.74
N ALA A 202 0.32 20.84 18.77
CA ALA A 202 0.63 20.44 20.15
C ALA A 202 -0.63 20.31 21.03
N GLU A 203 -1.64 21.15 20.83
CA GLU A 203 -2.84 21.21 21.68
C GLU A 203 -3.88 20.16 21.25
N ALA A 204 -4.05 19.95 19.94
CA ALA A 204 -4.84 18.84 19.39
C ALA A 204 -4.25 17.47 19.76
N LEU A 205 -2.93 17.39 19.95
CA LEU A 205 -2.21 16.19 20.36
C LEU A 205 -2.51 15.86 21.83
N LEU A 206 -2.51 16.86 22.72
CA LEU A 206 -2.88 16.70 24.14
C LEU A 206 -4.36 16.33 24.33
N GLN A 207 -5.27 16.97 23.59
CA GLN A 207 -6.70 16.68 23.68
C GLN A 207 -7.05 15.28 23.14
N ARG A 208 -6.39 14.86 22.03
CA ARG A 208 -6.49 13.49 21.51
C ARG A 208 -5.96 12.47 22.49
N TYR A 209 -4.79 12.70 23.08
CA TYR A 209 -4.23 11.83 24.12
C TYR A 209 -5.18 11.71 25.33
N GLN A 210 -5.80 12.80 25.77
CA GLN A 210 -6.78 12.77 26.86
C GLN A 210 -8.06 12.02 26.52
N SER A 211 -8.53 12.09 25.26
CA SER A 211 -9.72 11.34 24.83
C SER A 211 -9.48 9.85 24.55
N ARG A 212 -8.22 9.46 24.27
CA ARG A 212 -7.83 8.06 24.02
C ARG A 212 -7.54 7.28 25.30
N ILE A 213 -7.16 7.99 26.37
CA ILE A 213 -6.95 7.39 27.68
C ILE A 213 -8.30 7.36 28.38
N MET A 214 -8.93 6.19 28.43
CA MET A 214 -10.13 5.99 29.28
C MET A 214 -9.87 6.53 30.68
N SER A 215 -10.86 7.19 31.26
CA SER A 215 -10.74 7.64 32.65
C SER A 215 -10.41 6.43 33.53
N ARG A 216 -9.58 6.61 34.56
CA ARG A 216 -9.21 5.52 35.47
C ARG A 216 -10.46 4.82 36.04
N THR A 217 -11.52 5.57 36.27
CA THR A 217 -12.84 5.07 36.70
C THR A 217 -13.49 4.19 35.65
N ASP A 218 -13.52 4.60 34.38
CA ASP A 218 -14.12 3.80 33.29
C ASP A 218 -13.30 2.55 33.02
N LEU A 219 -11.97 2.64 33.05
CA LEU A 219 -11.09 1.49 32.88
C LEU A 219 -11.29 0.47 33.99
N THR A 220 -11.38 0.92 35.24
CA THR A 220 -11.64 0.05 36.39
C THR A 220 -13.02 -0.60 36.26
N HIS A 221 -14.03 0.15 35.83
CA HIS A 221 -15.38 -0.38 35.60
C HIS A 221 -15.38 -1.46 34.51
N ASN A 222 -14.73 -1.21 33.37
CA ASN A 222 -14.62 -2.18 32.28
C ASN A 222 -13.89 -3.45 32.70
N CYS A 223 -12.76 -3.33 33.41
CA CYS A 223 -12.03 -4.50 33.94
C CYS A 223 -12.91 -5.33 34.88
N ASN A 224 -13.65 -4.69 35.79
CA ASN A 224 -14.54 -5.40 36.71
C ASN A 224 -15.69 -6.09 35.95
N GLN A 225 -16.22 -5.47 34.90
CA GLN A 225 -17.29 -6.07 34.10
C GLN A 225 -16.80 -7.29 33.31
N VAL A 226 -15.60 -7.21 32.72
CA VAL A 226 -14.98 -8.33 32.00
C VAL A 226 -14.67 -9.50 32.95
N MET A 227 -14.14 -9.20 34.15
CA MET A 227 -13.89 -10.21 35.18
C MET A 227 -15.17 -10.93 35.60
N LEU A 228 -16.24 -10.17 35.88
CA LEU A 228 -17.52 -10.75 36.32
C LEU A 228 -18.19 -11.58 35.22
N ALA A 229 -18.09 -11.15 33.96
CA ALA A 229 -18.56 -11.94 32.82
C ALA A 229 -17.79 -13.26 32.69
N PHE A 230 -16.48 -13.24 32.93
CA PHE A 230 -15.64 -14.43 32.89
C PHE A 230 -15.99 -15.40 34.02
N GLU A 231 -16.10 -14.92 35.26
CA GLU A 231 -16.48 -15.73 36.43
C GLU A 231 -17.87 -16.37 36.23
N THR A 232 -18.83 -15.62 35.70
CA THR A 232 -20.18 -16.14 35.41
C THR A 232 -20.14 -17.25 34.36
N MET A 233 -19.39 -17.04 33.27
CA MET A 233 -19.23 -18.03 32.21
C MET A 233 -18.52 -19.29 32.71
N GLU A 234 -17.53 -19.16 33.59
CA GLU A 234 -16.82 -20.28 34.19
C GLU A 234 -17.72 -21.10 35.13
N GLU A 235 -18.54 -20.44 35.96
CA GLU A 235 -19.53 -21.12 36.80
C GLU A 235 -20.58 -21.88 35.97
N GLU A 236 -21.09 -21.29 34.89
CA GLU A 236 -22.05 -21.95 34.01
C GLU A 236 -21.44 -23.16 33.30
N ALA A 237 -20.19 -23.04 32.83
CA ALA A 237 -19.46 -24.15 32.23
C ALA A 237 -19.22 -25.28 33.23
N GLN A 238 -18.96 -24.95 34.49
CA GLN A 238 -18.77 -25.95 35.54
C GLN A 238 -20.09 -26.66 35.88
N ARG A 239 -21.21 -25.93 35.99
CA ARG A 239 -22.53 -26.55 36.20
C ARG A 239 -22.91 -27.49 35.06
N GLN A 240 -22.66 -27.11 33.81
CA GLN A 240 -22.92 -27.99 32.67
C GLN A 240 -22.12 -29.29 32.75
N ARG A 241 -20.84 -29.22 33.14
CA ARG A 241 -20.01 -30.42 33.34
C ARG A 241 -20.56 -31.33 34.43
N ASP A 242 -20.95 -30.76 35.57
CA ASP A 242 -21.49 -31.53 36.69
C ASP A 242 -22.84 -32.17 36.35
N GLU A 243 -23.70 -31.47 35.61
CA GLU A 243 -24.98 -32.02 35.10
C GLU A 243 -24.75 -33.16 34.09
N THR A 244 -23.79 -33.01 33.18
CA THR A 244 -23.44 -34.09 32.24
C THR A 244 -22.87 -35.31 32.95
N ALA A 245 -22.06 -35.11 33.99
CA ALA A 245 -21.49 -36.20 34.79
C ALA A 245 -22.53 -36.91 35.67
N ALA A 246 -23.63 -36.23 36.03
CA ALA A 246 -24.72 -36.84 36.81
C ALA A 246 -25.74 -37.61 35.96
N GLN A 247 -25.72 -37.44 34.63
CA GLN A 247 -26.59 -38.16 33.69
C GLN A 247 -25.96 -39.45 33.14
N GLU A 248 -24.65 -39.67 33.35
CA GLU A 248 -23.94 -40.92 33.08
C GLU A 248 -24.01 -41.89 34.27
#